data_AF-A0AAU5UUR4-F1
#
_entry.id   AF-A0AAU5UUR4-F1
#
_cell.length_a   1.000
_cell.length_b   1.000
_cell.length_c   1.000
_cell.angle_alpha   90.00
_cell.angle_beta   90.00
_cell.angle_gamma   90.00
#
_symmetry.space_group_name_H-M   'P 1'
#
loop_
_entity.id
_entity.type
_entity.pdbx_description
1 polymer ?
#
loop_
_entity_poly.entity_id
_entity_poly.type
_entity_poly.pdbx_seq_one_letter_code
_entity_poly.pdbx_strand_id
1 'polypeptide(L)'
;MTATDVPAGLLDRVRGTLALSGAEPTPVQVAAALRADGTICGDSMVLAVVNALRREALGAGPLDSLLAEPGVTDILVNGPDEVYIDRGRGLEFVAIRTGDEPAIRRLATRLAAAAGRRLDDSTPYVDVRLSDGTRFHAVLAPIAAPGTCLSLRVPSRKVFTLDDLVKAGALPQAGVPILRDLLDSRLAFLISGGTGTGKTTLLNSLLSLTDPSERLVLVEDASELRPDHPHVVRLEARPPNVEGTGEISLRDLVRQALRMRPDRLVVGEVRGPEVVDLLIALNTGHEGGCGTIHANSAADVPARLEALGALAGLTREAIHSQITSALHTVIHLTRTPTGHRRIAEIHTFTPNPNGPPTTHPAVTFHPDDTLTLHPPAHLFTKLSTTAVGAE
;
A
#
# COMPACT_ATOMS: atom_id res chain seq x y z
N MET A 1 18.02 -23.43 -7.57
CA MET A 1 18.31 -23.77 -8.98
C MET A 1 19.03 -22.59 -9.59
N THR A 2 20.29 -22.76 -9.98
CA THR A 2 21.12 -21.70 -10.58
C THR A 2 20.48 -21.22 -11.88
N ALA A 3 20.25 -19.91 -12.00
CA ALA A 3 19.76 -19.30 -13.23
C ALA A 3 20.72 -19.64 -14.37
N THR A 4 20.21 -20.29 -15.42
CA THR A 4 20.98 -20.52 -16.65
C THR A 4 21.14 -19.16 -17.33
N ASP A 5 22.37 -18.65 -17.33
CA ASP A 5 22.65 -17.33 -17.91
C ASP A 5 22.51 -17.40 -19.43
N VAL A 6 21.67 -16.54 -20.01
CA VAL A 6 21.37 -16.55 -21.45
C VAL A 6 22.37 -15.62 -22.15
N PRO A 7 23.13 -16.09 -23.15
CA PRO A 7 24.07 -15.24 -23.87
C PRO A 7 23.35 -14.07 -24.56
N ALA A 8 23.80 -12.83 -24.34
CA ALA A 8 23.16 -11.62 -24.91
C ALA A 8 22.99 -11.69 -26.43
N GLY A 9 24.02 -12.19 -27.14
CA GLY A 9 23.95 -12.35 -28.60
C GLY A 9 22.92 -13.40 -29.06
N LEU A 10 22.56 -14.38 -28.22
CA LEU A 10 21.50 -15.35 -28.54
C LEU A 10 20.11 -14.71 -28.42
N LEU A 11 19.92 -13.91 -27.37
CA LEU A 11 18.68 -13.16 -27.12
C LEU A 11 18.35 -12.20 -28.27
N ASP A 12 19.33 -11.42 -28.73
CA ASP A 12 19.13 -10.47 -29.83
C ASP A 12 18.74 -11.16 -31.15
N ARG A 13 19.33 -12.32 -31.45
CA ARG A 13 19.00 -13.09 -32.67
C ARG A 13 17.58 -13.65 -32.62
N VAL A 14 17.22 -14.33 -31.53
CA VAL A 14 15.86 -14.87 -31.36
C VAL A 14 14.82 -13.75 -31.39
N ARG A 15 15.11 -12.60 -30.77
CA ARG A 15 14.26 -11.41 -30.82
C ARG A 15 14.06 -10.92 -32.25
N GLY A 16 15.13 -10.81 -33.03
CA GLY A 16 15.07 -10.44 -34.45
C GLY A 16 14.16 -11.37 -35.26
N THR A 17 14.28 -12.68 -35.06
CA THR A 17 13.45 -13.68 -35.74
C THR A 17 11.97 -13.58 -35.37
N LEU A 18 11.65 -13.40 -34.08
CA LEU A 18 10.27 -13.25 -33.63
C LEU A 18 9.64 -11.93 -34.09
N ALA A 19 10.42 -10.84 -34.08
CA ALA A 19 9.96 -9.54 -34.54
C ALA A 19 9.60 -9.54 -36.04
N LEU A 20 10.38 -10.23 -36.87
CA LEU A 20 10.09 -10.38 -38.31
C LEU A 20 8.82 -11.18 -38.59
N SER A 21 8.44 -12.08 -37.69
CA SER A 21 7.26 -12.95 -37.83
C SER A 21 6.03 -12.45 -37.07
N GLY A 22 6.16 -11.40 -36.25
CA GLY A 22 5.09 -10.92 -35.37
C GLY A 22 4.67 -11.94 -34.29
N ALA A 23 5.53 -12.92 -34.01
CA ALA A 23 5.23 -14.03 -33.11
C ALA A 23 5.48 -13.65 -31.65
N GLU A 24 4.59 -14.06 -30.75
CA GLU A 24 4.82 -13.94 -29.31
C GLU A 24 5.96 -14.85 -28.83
N PRO A 25 6.65 -14.52 -27.72
CA PRO A 25 7.68 -15.39 -27.16
C PRO A 25 7.05 -16.54 -26.36
N THR A 26 6.55 -17.55 -27.08
CA THR A 26 6.12 -18.84 -26.50
C THR A 26 7.25 -19.87 -26.53
N PRO A 27 7.25 -20.90 -25.67
CA PRO A 27 8.26 -21.97 -25.72
C PRO A 27 8.39 -22.63 -27.09
N VAL A 28 7.27 -22.80 -27.80
CA VAL A 28 7.24 -23.40 -29.13
C VAL A 28 7.93 -22.49 -30.16
N GLN A 29 7.59 -21.20 -30.17
CA GLN A 29 8.14 -20.24 -31.13
C GLN A 29 9.62 -19.95 -30.86
N VAL A 30 10.02 -19.86 -29.59
CA VAL A 30 11.43 -19.69 -29.20
C VAL A 30 12.26 -20.93 -29.55
N ALA A 31 11.75 -22.14 -29.28
CA ALA A 31 12.43 -23.36 -29.71
C ALA A 31 12.57 -23.45 -31.23
N ALA A 32 11.55 -23.02 -31.98
CA ALA A 32 11.60 -22.96 -33.44
C ALA A 32 12.66 -21.97 -33.94
N ALA A 33 12.72 -20.76 -33.36
CA ALA A 33 13.71 -19.75 -33.71
C ALA A 33 15.15 -20.21 -33.39
N LEU A 34 15.36 -20.83 -32.22
CA LEU A 34 16.66 -21.37 -31.83
C LEU A 34 17.13 -22.50 -32.75
N ARG A 35 16.22 -23.40 -33.16
CA ARG A 35 16.54 -24.47 -34.13
C ARG A 35 16.83 -23.94 -35.52
N ALA A 36 16.06 -22.93 -35.98
CA ALA A 36 16.28 -22.30 -37.28
C ALA A 36 17.66 -21.63 -37.36
N ASP A 37 18.16 -21.12 -36.23
CA ASP A 37 19.50 -20.53 -36.08
C ASP A 37 20.60 -21.57 -35.77
N GLY A 38 20.30 -22.87 -35.89
CA GLY A 38 21.26 -23.96 -35.68
C GLY A 38 21.69 -24.17 -34.21
N THR A 39 21.02 -23.51 -33.25
CA THR A 39 21.36 -23.62 -31.83
C THR A 39 20.66 -24.83 -31.21
N ILE A 40 21.43 -25.86 -30.86
CA ILE A 40 20.94 -27.03 -30.11
C ILE A 40 20.95 -26.69 -28.63
N CYS A 41 19.77 -26.68 -28.00
CA CYS A 41 19.61 -26.31 -26.60
C CYS A 41 18.46 -27.11 -25.97
N GLY A 42 18.62 -27.45 -24.69
CA GLY A 42 17.61 -28.18 -23.92
C GLY A 42 16.46 -27.29 -23.46
N ASP A 43 15.39 -27.92 -22.96
CA ASP A 43 14.16 -27.24 -22.53
C ASP A 43 14.40 -26.14 -21.47
N SER A 44 15.41 -26.33 -20.61
CA SER A 44 15.81 -25.32 -19.62
C SER A 44 16.32 -24.02 -20.25
N MET A 45 17.11 -24.12 -21.33
CA MET A 45 17.62 -22.96 -22.06
C MET A 45 16.51 -22.29 -22.87
N VAL A 46 15.61 -23.07 -23.49
CA VAL A 46 14.42 -22.52 -24.16
C VAL A 46 13.56 -21.72 -23.17
N LEU A 47 13.28 -22.29 -22.00
CA LEU A 47 12.56 -21.59 -20.93
C LEU A 47 13.31 -20.34 -20.45
N ALA A 48 14.64 -20.39 -20.34
CA ALA A 48 15.45 -19.23 -19.96
C ALA A 48 15.36 -18.10 -21.01
N VAL A 49 15.41 -18.43 -22.31
CA VAL A 49 15.27 -17.47 -23.42
C VAL A 49 13.85 -16.91 -23.48
N VAL A 50 12.81 -17.75 -23.34
CA VAL A 50 11.40 -17.31 -23.27
C VAL A 50 11.22 -16.32 -22.13
N ASN A 51 11.71 -16.67 -20.93
CA ASN A 51 11.59 -15.81 -19.77
C ASN A 51 12.37 -14.50 -19.94
N ALA A 52 13.56 -14.54 -20.55
CA ALA A 52 14.34 -13.34 -20.85
C ALA A 52 13.64 -12.43 -21.88
N LEU A 53 13.09 -12.99 -22.96
CA LEU A 53 12.33 -12.23 -23.95
C LEU A 53 11.04 -11.64 -23.36
N ARG A 54 10.34 -12.38 -22.50
CA ARG A 54 9.17 -11.87 -21.78
C ARG A 54 9.53 -10.76 -20.81
N ARG A 55 10.64 -10.90 -20.08
CA ARG A 55 11.17 -9.84 -19.20
C ARG A 55 11.52 -8.57 -19.98
N GLU A 56 12.11 -8.69 -21.16
CA GLU A 56 12.42 -7.54 -22.01
C GLU A 56 11.19 -6.94 -22.71
N ALA A 57 10.23 -7.77 -23.13
CA ALA A 57 9.06 -7.31 -23.87
C ALA A 57 7.94 -6.79 -22.96
N LEU A 58 7.79 -7.36 -21.76
CA LEU A 58 6.66 -7.13 -20.85
C LEU A 58 7.08 -6.77 -19.41
N GLY A 59 8.33 -7.06 -19.02
CA GLY A 59 8.84 -6.84 -17.67
C GLY A 59 9.66 -5.56 -17.50
N ALA A 60 10.25 -5.38 -16.32
CA ALA A 60 11.10 -4.26 -15.97
C ALA A 60 12.56 -4.44 -16.46
N GLY A 61 12.80 -5.42 -17.34
CA GLY A 61 14.09 -5.66 -17.97
C GLY A 61 15.17 -5.99 -16.93
N PRO A 62 16.29 -5.24 -16.87
CA PRO A 62 17.35 -5.49 -15.89
C PRO A 62 16.87 -5.47 -14.43
N LEU A 63 15.80 -4.74 -14.12
CA LEU A 63 15.29 -4.59 -12.75
C LEU A 63 14.45 -5.79 -12.28
N ASP A 64 14.06 -6.70 -13.17
CA ASP A 64 13.22 -7.85 -12.81
C ASP A 64 13.87 -8.78 -11.78
N SER A 65 15.21 -8.91 -11.80
CA SER A 65 15.93 -9.71 -10.80
C SER A 65 15.81 -9.12 -9.40
N LEU A 66 15.87 -7.79 -9.29
CA LEU A 66 15.71 -7.04 -8.05
C LEU A 66 14.25 -7.06 -7.58
N LEU A 67 13.29 -6.89 -8.49
CA LEU A 67 11.85 -6.98 -8.18
C LEU A 67 11.44 -8.37 -7.65
N ALA A 68 12.10 -9.42 -8.14
CA ALA A 68 11.86 -10.78 -7.69
C ALA A 68 12.59 -11.14 -6.38
N GLU A 69 13.51 -10.30 -5.93
CA GLU A 69 14.34 -10.60 -4.77
C GLU A 69 13.53 -10.51 -3.46
N PRO A 70 13.52 -11.57 -2.63
CA PRO A 70 12.79 -11.57 -1.37
C PRO A 70 13.25 -10.43 -0.45
N GLY A 71 12.29 -9.62 0.00
CA GLY A 71 12.54 -8.56 0.98
C GLY A 71 12.86 -7.19 0.37
N VAL A 72 13.08 -7.08 -0.94
CA VAL A 72 13.17 -5.77 -1.60
C VAL A 72 11.81 -5.07 -1.54
N THR A 73 11.81 -3.84 -1.02
CA THR A 73 10.62 -2.99 -0.89
C THR A 73 10.61 -1.87 -1.90
N ASP A 74 11.78 -1.34 -2.25
CA ASP A 74 11.94 -0.18 -3.12
C ASP A 74 13.14 -0.39 -4.05
N ILE A 75 13.05 0.09 -5.29
CA ILE A 75 14.13 0.16 -6.27
C ILE A 75 14.14 1.56 -6.85
N LEU A 76 15.26 2.27 -6.72
CA LEU A 76 15.44 3.63 -7.22
C LEU A 76 16.53 3.63 -8.28
N VAL A 77 16.22 4.12 -9.47
CA VAL A 77 17.18 4.33 -10.55
C VAL A 77 17.32 5.83 -10.75
N ASN A 78 18.47 6.39 -10.40
CA ASN A 78 18.78 7.81 -10.57
C ASN A 78 19.59 8.07 -11.85
N GLY A 79 20.02 7.01 -12.54
CA GLY A 79 20.75 7.10 -13.79
C GLY A 79 21.38 5.76 -14.18
N PRO A 80 22.13 5.71 -15.31
CA PRO A 80 22.78 4.50 -15.84
C PRO A 80 23.58 3.66 -14.85
N ASP A 81 24.26 4.33 -13.92
CA ASP A 81 25.21 3.71 -12.98
C ASP A 81 24.82 3.95 -11.51
N GLU A 82 23.61 4.46 -11.26
CA GLU A 82 23.15 4.81 -9.92
C GLU A 82 21.80 4.14 -9.63
N VAL A 83 21.88 2.94 -9.02
CA VAL A 83 20.72 2.16 -8.61
C VAL A 83 20.81 1.83 -7.12
N TYR A 84 19.72 2.09 -6.40
CA TYR A 84 19.56 1.73 -4.99
C TYR A 84 18.38 0.79 -4.81
N ILE A 85 18.45 -0.04 -3.77
CA ILE A 85 17.29 -0.78 -3.27
C ILE A 85 17.11 -0.54 -1.77
N ASP A 86 15.91 -0.76 -1.24
CA ASP A 86 15.66 -0.85 0.20
C ASP A 86 15.10 -2.25 0.52
N ARG A 87 15.54 -2.83 1.63
CA ARG A 87 15.00 -4.08 2.21
C ARG A 87 14.34 -3.87 3.57
N GLY A 88 13.87 -2.65 3.85
CA GLY A 88 13.33 -2.21 5.12
C GLY A 88 14.39 -1.74 6.13
N ARG A 89 15.64 -1.56 5.71
CA ARG A 89 16.77 -1.10 6.57
C ARG A 89 17.41 0.19 6.08
N GLY A 90 16.87 0.80 5.02
CA GLY A 90 17.43 1.95 4.35
C GLY A 90 18.01 1.60 2.99
N LEU A 91 18.37 2.64 2.23
CA LEU A 91 18.87 2.51 0.87
C LEU A 91 20.28 1.91 0.82
N GLU A 92 20.47 0.96 -0.06
CA GLU A 92 21.76 0.36 -0.38
C GLU A 92 22.03 0.44 -1.88
N PHE A 93 23.27 0.75 -2.24
CA PHE A 93 23.70 0.81 -3.62
C PHE A 93 23.85 -0.60 -4.20
N VAL A 94 23.38 -0.80 -5.44
CA VAL A 94 23.51 -2.07 -6.16
C VAL A 94 24.17 -1.84 -7.50
N ALA A 95 25.28 -2.54 -7.73
CA ALA A 95 25.97 -2.52 -9.01
C ALA A 95 25.23 -3.38 -10.05
N ILE A 96 24.27 -2.78 -10.75
CA ILE A 96 23.55 -3.39 -11.86
C ILE A 96 23.65 -2.52 -13.12
N ARG A 97 23.75 -3.15 -14.29
CA ARG A 97 23.78 -2.43 -15.58
C ARG A 97 22.36 -2.22 -16.08
N THR A 98 21.85 -1.00 -16.01
CA THR A 98 20.54 -0.62 -16.58
C THR A 98 20.62 -0.13 -18.04
N GLY A 99 21.83 0.03 -18.58
CA GLY A 99 22.08 0.62 -19.90
C GLY A 99 22.30 2.12 -19.81
N ASP A 100 22.37 2.79 -20.96
CA ASP A 100 22.51 4.24 -21.07
C ASP A 100 21.19 4.98 -20.79
N GLU A 101 21.23 6.31 -20.72
CA GLU A 101 20.02 7.13 -20.51
C GLU A 101 18.91 6.81 -21.53
N PRO A 102 19.21 6.70 -22.85
CA PRO A 102 18.21 6.26 -23.82
C PRO A 102 17.59 4.89 -23.52
N ALA A 103 18.36 3.94 -22.98
CA ALA A 103 17.84 2.64 -22.57
C ALA A 103 16.89 2.75 -21.38
N ILE A 104 17.24 3.54 -20.36
CA ILE A 104 16.37 3.79 -19.20
C ILE A 104 15.08 4.50 -19.64
N ARG A 105 15.18 5.52 -20.53
CA ARG A 105 14.03 6.20 -21.11
C ARG A 105 13.10 5.24 -21.84
N ARG A 106 13.65 4.36 -22.70
CA ARG A 106 12.86 3.33 -23.39
C ARG A 106 12.17 2.36 -22.42
N LEU A 107 12.86 1.95 -21.36
CA LEU A 107 12.28 1.12 -20.31
C LEU A 107 11.09 1.84 -19.65
N ALA A 108 11.29 3.10 -19.25
CA ALA A 108 10.27 3.90 -18.59
C ALA A 108 9.02 4.06 -19.46
N THR A 109 9.20 4.47 -20.72
CA THR A 109 8.10 4.68 -21.67
C THR A 109 7.34 3.37 -21.94
N ARG A 110 8.05 2.24 -22.02
CA ARG A 110 7.42 0.93 -22.21
C ARG A 110 6.59 0.50 -20.99
N LEU A 111 7.13 0.67 -19.78
CA LEU A 111 6.39 0.36 -18.54
C LEU A 111 5.15 1.25 -18.39
N ALA A 112 5.26 2.53 -18.72
CA ALA A 112 4.13 3.46 -18.75
C ALA A 112 3.05 3.02 -19.75
N ALA A 113 3.45 2.68 -20.98
CA ALA A 113 2.55 2.25 -22.04
C ALA A 113 1.83 0.93 -21.70
N ALA A 114 2.55 -0.02 -21.09
CA ALA A 114 1.97 -1.28 -20.60
C ALA A 114 0.89 -1.05 -19.52
N ALA A 115 1.01 0.04 -18.75
CA ALA A 115 0.00 0.49 -17.79
C ALA A 115 -1.02 1.48 -18.38
N GLY A 116 -1.07 1.63 -19.71
CA GLY A 116 -2.03 2.49 -20.41
C GLY A 116 -1.79 3.99 -20.26
N ARG A 117 -0.56 4.41 -19.94
CA ARG A 117 -0.19 5.83 -19.79
C ARG A 117 0.90 6.24 -20.76
N ARG A 118 0.88 7.53 -21.09
CA ARG A 118 1.85 8.18 -21.97
C ARG A 118 2.99 8.76 -21.13
N LEU A 119 4.23 8.55 -21.58
CA LEU A 119 5.45 9.11 -21.00
C LEU A 119 6.39 9.53 -22.13
N ASP A 120 6.49 10.84 -22.37
CA ASP A 120 7.30 11.46 -23.42
C ASP A 120 7.61 12.94 -23.09
N ASP A 121 8.18 13.69 -24.03
CA ASP A 121 8.59 15.07 -23.78
C ASP A 121 7.42 16.03 -23.50
N SER A 122 6.18 15.67 -23.89
CA SER A 122 4.98 16.44 -23.56
C SER A 122 4.37 16.08 -22.21
N THR A 123 4.59 14.84 -21.75
CA THR A 123 4.17 14.32 -20.45
C THR A 123 5.39 13.66 -19.78
N PRO A 124 6.31 14.45 -19.21
CA PRO A 124 7.65 13.98 -18.83
C PRO A 124 7.70 13.27 -17.48
N TYR A 125 6.55 12.91 -16.89
CA TYR A 125 6.46 12.11 -15.68
C TYR A 125 5.21 11.24 -15.70
N VAL A 126 5.23 10.16 -14.93
CA VAL A 126 4.10 9.23 -14.83
C VAL A 126 4.06 8.54 -13.48
N ASP A 127 2.84 8.28 -13.00
CA ASP A 127 2.53 7.45 -11.85
C ASP A 127 1.57 6.35 -12.28
N VAL A 128 2.03 5.10 -12.22
CA VAL A 128 1.23 3.93 -12.61
C VAL A 128 1.49 2.73 -11.70
N ARG A 129 0.67 1.70 -11.92
CA ARG A 129 0.84 0.39 -11.32
C ARG A 129 1.12 -0.64 -12.41
N LEU A 130 2.16 -1.43 -12.20
CA LEU A 130 2.48 -2.57 -13.06
C LEU A 130 1.53 -3.74 -12.78
N SER A 131 1.51 -4.72 -13.67
CA SER A 131 0.60 -5.88 -13.62
C SER A 131 0.79 -6.75 -12.37
N ASP A 132 1.98 -6.73 -11.76
CA ASP A 132 2.31 -7.42 -10.51
C ASP A 132 1.92 -6.63 -9.25
N GLY A 133 1.37 -5.43 -9.42
CA GLY A 133 1.00 -4.53 -8.34
C GLY A 133 2.11 -3.59 -7.87
N THR A 134 3.30 -3.63 -8.47
CA THR A 134 4.41 -2.69 -8.21
C THR A 134 4.00 -1.29 -8.59
N ARG A 135 4.17 -0.33 -7.68
CA ARG A 135 3.99 1.10 -7.99
C ARG A 135 5.22 1.56 -8.76
N PHE A 136 5.01 2.19 -9.91
CA PHE A 136 6.06 2.68 -10.78
C PHE A 136 5.86 4.18 -11.01
N HIS A 137 6.87 4.95 -10.63
CA HIS A 137 7.00 6.37 -10.94
C HIS A 137 8.20 6.57 -11.85
N ALA A 138 8.09 7.46 -12.82
CA ALA A 138 9.22 7.88 -13.63
C ALA A 138 9.17 9.36 -13.98
N VAL A 139 10.34 9.96 -14.12
CA VAL A 139 10.55 11.35 -14.57
C VAL A 139 11.63 11.35 -15.64
N LEU A 140 11.36 11.95 -16.79
CA LEU A 140 12.30 12.02 -17.91
C LEU A 140 13.28 13.19 -17.77
N ALA A 141 14.44 13.06 -18.42
CA ALA A 141 15.28 14.21 -18.72
C ALA A 141 14.54 15.19 -19.67
N PRO A 142 14.79 16.52 -19.57
CA PRO A 142 15.72 17.20 -18.67
C PRO A 142 15.07 17.62 -17.33
N ILE A 143 13.84 17.20 -17.02
CA ILE A 143 13.17 17.57 -15.76
C ILE A 143 13.94 16.99 -14.57
N ALA A 144 14.41 15.75 -14.68
CA ALA A 144 15.37 15.17 -13.77
C ALA A 144 16.80 15.43 -14.27
N ALA A 145 17.58 16.17 -13.48
CA ALA A 145 18.95 16.57 -13.83
C ALA A 145 19.92 15.37 -14.04
N PRO A 146 19.84 14.27 -13.26
CA PRO A 146 20.68 13.09 -13.49
C PRO A 146 20.39 12.32 -14.80
N GLY A 147 19.25 12.56 -15.43
CA GLY A 147 18.73 11.74 -16.54
C GLY A 147 17.32 11.23 -16.23
N THR A 148 16.84 10.25 -16.99
CA THR A 148 15.56 9.59 -16.68
C THR A 148 15.66 8.84 -15.33
N CYS A 149 14.81 9.19 -14.37
CA CYS A 149 14.75 8.56 -13.04
C CYS A 149 13.53 7.64 -12.89
N LEU A 150 13.70 6.50 -12.21
CA LEU A 150 12.65 5.53 -11.92
C LEU A 150 12.53 5.29 -10.41
N SER A 151 11.32 5.11 -9.91
CA SER A 151 11.06 4.64 -8.55
C SER A 151 10.02 3.53 -8.59
N LEU A 152 10.43 2.33 -8.15
CA LEU A 152 9.55 1.17 -8.03
C LEU A 152 9.36 0.84 -6.56
N ARG A 153 8.10 0.69 -6.14
CA ARG A 153 7.76 0.23 -4.79
C ARG A 153 6.99 -1.07 -4.87
N VAL A 154 7.63 -2.13 -4.40
CA VAL A 154 7.13 -3.49 -4.45
C VAL A 154 6.05 -3.67 -3.38
N PRO A 155 4.86 -4.17 -3.72
CA PRO A 155 3.83 -4.43 -2.73
C PRO A 155 4.30 -5.52 -1.76
N SER A 156 4.17 -5.27 -0.45
CA SER A 156 4.42 -6.31 0.54
C SER A 156 3.43 -7.46 0.33
N ARG A 157 3.97 -8.66 0.10
CA ARG A 157 3.17 -9.89 0.00
C ARG A 157 2.90 -10.53 1.36
N LYS A 158 3.61 -10.11 2.41
CA LYS A 158 3.42 -10.63 3.77
C LYS A 158 2.22 -9.93 4.42
N VAL A 159 1.22 -10.73 4.79
CA VAL A 159 0.18 -10.34 5.75
C VAL A 159 0.73 -10.63 7.15
N PHE A 160 0.83 -9.60 8.00
CA PHE A 160 1.30 -9.76 9.37
C PHE A 160 0.15 -10.22 10.26
N THR A 161 0.38 -11.25 11.07
CA THR A 161 -0.51 -11.59 12.18
C THR A 161 -0.25 -10.68 13.39
N LEU A 162 -1.14 -10.63 14.38
CA LEU A 162 -0.83 -9.93 15.63
C LEU A 162 0.40 -10.54 16.33
N ASP A 163 0.60 -11.86 16.23
CA ASP A 163 1.78 -12.53 16.77
C ASP A 163 3.07 -12.11 16.04
N ASP A 164 3.02 -11.86 14.73
CA ASP A 164 4.14 -11.27 14.00
C ASP A 164 4.44 -9.84 14.50
N LEU A 165 3.41 -9.05 14.79
CA LEU A 165 3.58 -7.69 15.33
C LEU A 165 4.18 -7.72 16.73
N VAL A 166 3.78 -8.66 17.58
CA VAL A 166 4.40 -8.88 18.90
C VAL A 166 5.85 -9.28 18.75
N LYS A 167 6.16 -10.27 17.89
CA LYS A 167 7.54 -10.70 17.64
C LYS A 167 8.43 -9.58 17.09
N ALA A 168 7.84 -8.64 16.35
CA ALA A 168 8.53 -7.46 15.85
C ALA A 168 8.67 -6.34 16.90
N GLY A 169 8.08 -6.50 18.10
CA GLY A 169 8.02 -5.48 19.16
C GLY A 169 7.05 -4.32 18.86
N ALA A 170 6.23 -4.43 17.81
CA ALA A 170 5.32 -3.37 17.38
C ALA A 170 4.03 -3.29 18.22
N LEU A 171 3.72 -4.38 18.93
CA LEU A 171 2.55 -4.52 19.79
C LEU A 171 2.98 -5.31 21.04
N PRO A 172 2.82 -4.76 22.25
CA PRO A 172 3.01 -5.55 23.46
C PRO A 172 2.05 -6.75 23.51
N GLN A 173 2.49 -7.88 24.08
CA GLN A 173 1.66 -9.10 24.15
C GLN A 173 0.31 -8.86 24.84
N ALA A 174 0.28 -8.02 25.88
CA ALA A 174 -0.93 -7.65 26.60
C ALA A 174 -1.91 -6.80 25.75
N GLY A 175 -1.45 -6.20 24.64
CA GLY A 175 -2.29 -5.45 23.71
C GLY A 175 -3.07 -6.32 22.72
N VAL A 176 -2.67 -7.59 22.51
CA VAL A 176 -3.38 -8.53 21.62
C VAL A 176 -4.86 -8.71 22.00
N PRO A 177 -5.22 -9.04 23.25
CA PRO A 177 -6.62 -9.17 23.65
C PRO A 177 -7.39 -7.85 23.51
N ILE A 178 -6.76 -6.70 23.75
CA ILE A 178 -7.39 -5.38 23.62
C ILE A 178 -7.82 -5.12 22.17
N LEU A 179 -6.94 -5.39 21.20
CA LEU A 179 -7.26 -5.21 19.78
C LEU A 179 -8.34 -6.18 19.30
N ARG A 180 -8.36 -7.40 19.84
CA ARG A 180 -9.44 -8.37 19.57
C ARG A 180 -10.78 -7.90 20.12
N ASP A 181 -10.83 -7.48 21.38
CA ASP A 181 -12.05 -6.94 21.98
C ASP A 181 -12.57 -5.72 21.20
N LEU A 182 -11.66 -4.84 20.74
CA LEU A 182 -12.02 -3.69 19.90
C LEU A 182 -12.66 -4.12 18.57
N LEU A 183 -12.14 -5.17 17.91
CA LEU A 183 -12.75 -5.70 16.68
C LEU A 183 -14.12 -6.35 16.94
N ASP A 184 -14.23 -7.14 18.01
CA ASP A 184 -15.44 -7.85 18.41
C ASP A 184 -16.55 -6.88 18.82
N SER A 185 -16.18 -5.71 19.36
CA SER A 185 -17.12 -4.64 19.72
C SER A 185 -17.76 -3.96 18.50
N ARG A 186 -17.25 -4.21 17.29
CA ARG A 186 -17.67 -3.58 16.02
C ARG A 186 -17.73 -2.06 16.10
N LEU A 187 -16.91 -1.45 16.95
CA LEU A 187 -16.79 0.00 17.01
C LEU A 187 -16.05 0.51 15.78
N ALA A 188 -16.52 1.62 15.23
CA ALA A 188 -15.80 2.31 14.17
C ALA A 188 -14.52 2.96 14.70
N PHE A 189 -13.41 2.74 14.00
CA PHE A 189 -12.09 3.21 14.43
C PHE A 189 -11.24 3.77 13.29
N LEU A 190 -10.33 4.68 13.64
CA LEU A 190 -9.28 5.14 12.73
C LEU A 190 -7.91 4.69 13.21
N ILE A 191 -7.03 4.37 12.29
CA ILE A 191 -5.61 4.17 12.56
C ILE A 191 -4.85 5.43 12.14
N SER A 192 -4.17 6.07 13.08
CA SER A 192 -3.43 7.31 12.85
C SER A 192 -1.93 7.16 13.06
N GLY A 193 -1.17 8.12 12.52
CA GLY A 193 0.28 8.17 12.63
C GLY A 193 0.97 8.76 11.40
N GLY A 194 2.26 9.04 11.54
CA GLY A 194 3.10 9.60 10.48
C GLY A 194 3.29 8.68 9.26
N THR A 195 4.05 9.17 8.28
CA THR A 195 4.42 8.37 7.11
C THR A 195 5.35 7.22 7.51
N GLY A 196 5.06 6.01 7.04
CA GLY A 196 5.91 4.84 7.30
C GLY A 196 5.87 4.31 8.74
N THR A 197 4.87 4.69 9.55
CA THR A 197 4.65 4.12 10.90
C THR A 197 3.99 2.74 10.88
N GLY A 198 3.45 2.30 9.74
CA GLY A 198 2.83 0.97 9.59
C GLY A 198 1.30 0.93 9.67
N LYS A 199 0.60 2.07 9.48
CA LYS A 199 -0.87 2.14 9.53
C LYS A 199 -1.57 1.09 8.67
N THR A 200 -1.22 1.02 7.38
CA THR A 200 -1.80 0.05 6.45
C THR A 200 -1.48 -1.39 6.86
N THR A 201 -0.28 -1.64 7.42
CA THR A 201 0.10 -2.97 7.92
C THR A 201 -0.80 -3.40 9.07
N LEU A 202 -0.97 -2.54 10.09
CA LEU A 202 -1.86 -2.85 11.21
C LEU A 202 -3.32 -3.00 10.74
N LEU A 203 -3.80 -2.12 9.87
CA LEU A 203 -5.15 -2.21 9.31
C LEU A 203 -5.35 -3.57 8.63
N ASN A 204 -4.40 -3.99 7.79
CA ASN A 204 -4.46 -5.26 7.09
C ASN A 204 -4.49 -6.46 8.06
N SER A 205 -3.69 -6.41 9.13
CA SER A 205 -3.68 -7.43 10.19
C SER A 205 -5.03 -7.51 10.90
N LEU A 206 -5.60 -6.37 11.29
CA LEU A 206 -6.87 -6.31 12.00
C LEU A 206 -8.03 -6.79 11.12
N LEU A 207 -8.04 -6.43 9.83
CA LEU A 207 -9.04 -6.91 8.87
C LEU A 207 -8.94 -8.41 8.58
N SER A 208 -7.80 -9.05 8.82
CA SER A 208 -7.66 -10.50 8.70
C SER A 208 -8.23 -11.25 9.92
N LEU A 209 -8.55 -10.53 10.99
CA LEU A 209 -9.11 -11.07 12.24
C LEU A 209 -10.62 -10.83 12.36
N THR A 210 -11.23 -10.11 11.43
CA THR A 210 -12.68 -9.90 11.43
C THR A 210 -13.43 -11.21 11.23
N ASP A 211 -14.69 -11.24 11.65
CA ASP A 211 -15.53 -12.45 11.53
C ASP A 211 -15.59 -12.89 10.05
N PRO A 212 -15.21 -14.14 9.71
CA PRO A 212 -15.19 -14.65 8.34
C PRO A 212 -16.52 -14.55 7.58
N SER A 213 -17.65 -14.36 8.28
CA SER A 213 -18.97 -14.14 7.68
C SER A 213 -19.19 -12.71 7.18
N GLU A 214 -18.39 -11.74 7.63
CA GLU A 214 -18.53 -10.33 7.27
C GLU A 214 -18.04 -10.05 5.85
N ARG A 215 -18.75 -9.20 5.12
CA ARG A 215 -18.33 -8.69 3.81
C ARG A 215 -17.52 -7.41 3.98
N LEU A 216 -16.24 -7.47 3.64
CA LEU A 216 -15.34 -6.33 3.67
C LEU A 216 -15.32 -5.62 2.30
N VAL A 217 -15.64 -4.34 2.25
CA VAL A 217 -15.46 -3.51 1.04
C VAL A 217 -14.37 -2.48 1.29
N LEU A 218 -13.22 -2.71 0.65
CA LEU A 218 -12.02 -1.88 0.78
C LEU A 218 -11.98 -0.85 -0.34
N VAL A 219 -11.79 0.41 0.02
CA VAL A 219 -11.74 1.55 -0.89
C VAL A 219 -10.38 2.23 -0.74
N GLU A 220 -9.57 2.19 -1.78
CA GLU A 220 -8.17 2.64 -1.73
C GLU A 220 -7.84 3.51 -2.95
N ASP A 221 -6.96 4.50 -2.81
CA ASP A 221 -6.45 5.20 -3.99
C ASP A 221 -5.54 4.31 -4.82
N ALA A 222 -4.75 3.50 -4.12
CA ALA A 222 -3.92 2.49 -4.72
C ALA A 222 -3.94 1.25 -3.83
N SER A 223 -4.48 0.16 -4.37
CA SER A 223 -4.69 -1.16 -3.77
C SER A 223 -3.52 -1.70 -2.90
N GLU A 224 -3.44 -1.43 -1.60
CA GLU A 224 -2.41 -1.97 -0.69
C GLU A 224 -2.95 -3.10 0.18
N LEU A 225 -4.18 -2.97 0.67
CA LEU A 225 -4.79 -3.92 1.59
C LEU A 225 -5.05 -5.27 0.89
N ARG A 226 -4.63 -6.34 1.56
CA ARG A 226 -4.82 -7.76 1.20
C ARG A 226 -5.02 -8.55 2.49
N PRO A 227 -6.13 -8.37 3.21
CA PRO A 227 -6.37 -9.14 4.42
C PRO A 227 -6.61 -10.60 4.05
N ASP A 228 -6.17 -11.52 4.90
CA ASP A 228 -6.48 -12.94 4.78
C ASP A 228 -7.91 -13.17 5.29
N HIS A 229 -8.88 -12.86 4.44
CA HIS A 229 -10.31 -12.89 4.76
C HIS A 229 -11.11 -13.44 3.57
N PRO A 230 -12.06 -14.36 3.77
CA PRO A 230 -12.73 -15.07 2.67
C PRO A 230 -13.63 -14.19 1.81
N HIS A 231 -14.14 -13.07 2.35
CA HIS A 231 -15.14 -12.25 1.67
C HIS A 231 -14.70 -10.77 1.56
N VAL A 232 -13.80 -10.49 0.62
CA VAL A 232 -13.21 -9.17 0.41
C VAL A 232 -13.51 -8.67 -1.00
N VAL A 233 -14.02 -7.44 -1.10
CA VAL A 233 -14.14 -6.69 -2.35
C VAL A 233 -13.27 -5.46 -2.29
N ARG A 234 -12.51 -5.20 -3.36
CA ARG A 234 -11.48 -4.16 -3.41
C ARG A 234 -11.82 -3.18 -4.52
N LEU A 235 -11.97 -1.92 -4.17
CA LEU A 235 -12.23 -0.80 -5.07
C LEU A 235 -10.98 0.09 -5.07
N GLU A 236 -10.51 0.43 -6.26
CA GLU A 236 -9.31 1.26 -6.46
C GLU A 236 -9.66 2.51 -7.24
N ALA A 237 -9.27 3.68 -6.72
CA ALA A 237 -9.49 4.95 -7.40
C ALA A 237 -8.75 4.95 -8.74
N ARG A 238 -9.28 5.70 -9.70
CA ARG A 238 -8.70 5.80 -11.02
C ARG A 238 -8.46 7.27 -11.36
N PRO A 239 -7.22 7.70 -11.61
CA PRO A 239 -6.97 9.04 -12.11
C PRO A 239 -7.60 9.21 -13.51
N PRO A 240 -7.80 10.46 -13.97
CA PRO A 240 -8.25 10.68 -15.34
C PRO A 240 -7.25 10.09 -16.35
N ASN A 241 -7.76 9.73 -17.52
CA ASN A 241 -6.94 9.30 -18.66
C ASN A 241 -6.13 10.48 -19.24
N VAL A 242 -5.37 10.23 -20.30
CA VAL A 242 -4.54 11.25 -20.98
C VAL A 242 -5.36 12.43 -21.55
N GLU A 243 -6.66 12.26 -21.75
CA GLU A 243 -7.59 13.29 -22.22
C GLU A 243 -8.24 14.06 -21.05
N GLY A 244 -7.86 13.77 -19.80
CA GLY A 244 -8.43 14.40 -18.61
C GLY A 244 -9.81 13.87 -18.22
N THR A 245 -10.25 12.73 -18.77
CA THR A 245 -11.59 12.19 -18.56
C THR A 245 -11.58 10.86 -17.81
N GLY A 246 -12.73 10.47 -17.26
CA GLY A 246 -12.91 9.15 -16.65
C GLY A 246 -12.24 8.96 -15.28
N GLU A 247 -11.96 10.06 -14.56
CA GLU A 247 -11.58 10.00 -13.15
C GLU A 247 -12.67 9.30 -12.33
N ILE A 248 -12.24 8.44 -11.42
CA ILE A 248 -13.07 7.84 -10.37
C ILE A 248 -12.38 8.14 -9.05
N SER A 249 -12.91 9.08 -8.30
CA SER A 249 -12.31 9.52 -7.04
C SER A 249 -12.57 8.51 -5.92
N LEU A 250 -11.77 8.60 -4.84
CA LEU A 250 -12.00 7.83 -3.63
C LEU A 250 -13.41 8.07 -3.06
N ARG A 251 -13.89 9.31 -3.15
CA ARG A 251 -15.23 9.72 -2.74
C ARG A 251 -16.32 9.00 -3.55
N ASP A 252 -16.15 8.88 -4.87
CA ASP A 252 -17.08 8.15 -5.73
C ASP A 252 -17.15 6.69 -5.33
N LEU A 253 -16.01 6.07 -5.07
CA LEU A 253 -15.92 4.67 -4.66
C LEU A 253 -16.55 4.42 -3.30
N VAL A 254 -16.36 5.31 -2.32
CA VAL A 254 -17.05 5.20 -1.02
C VAL A 254 -18.56 5.19 -1.22
N ARG A 255 -19.10 6.07 -2.06
CA ARG A 255 -20.54 6.11 -2.38
C ARG A 255 -21.04 4.86 -3.10
N GLN A 256 -20.22 4.26 -3.95
CA GLN A 256 -20.58 2.99 -4.61
C GLN A 256 -20.50 1.83 -3.63
N ALA A 257 -19.50 1.80 -2.76
CA ALA A 257 -19.34 0.76 -1.74
C ALA A 257 -20.58 0.61 -0.85
N LEU A 258 -21.23 1.72 -0.48
CA LEU A 258 -22.48 1.70 0.31
C LEU A 258 -23.64 0.97 -0.37
N ARG A 259 -23.62 0.83 -1.70
CA ARG A 259 -24.62 0.08 -2.47
C ARG A 259 -24.28 -1.41 -2.59
N MET A 260 -23.12 -1.83 -2.08
CA MET A 260 -22.61 -3.19 -2.22
C MET A 260 -22.86 -4.06 -0.98
N ARG A 261 -23.73 -3.60 -0.07
CA ARG A 261 -24.06 -4.24 1.21
C ARG A 261 -22.80 -4.64 2.00
N PRO A 262 -21.88 -3.70 2.32
CA PRO A 262 -20.74 -4.02 3.19
C PRO A 262 -21.22 -4.32 4.61
N ASP A 263 -20.64 -5.33 5.25
CA ASP A 263 -20.68 -5.42 6.71
C ASP A 263 -19.64 -4.47 7.32
N ARG A 264 -18.49 -4.28 6.64
CA ARG A 264 -17.51 -3.23 6.95
C ARG A 264 -17.10 -2.46 5.72
N LEU A 265 -17.23 -1.14 5.78
CA LEU A 265 -16.60 -0.22 4.84
C LEU A 265 -15.22 0.17 5.35
N VAL A 266 -14.21 -0.01 4.51
CA VAL A 266 -12.84 0.35 4.83
C VAL A 266 -12.30 1.37 3.85
N VAL A 267 -11.76 2.48 4.35
CA VAL A 267 -11.02 3.45 3.53
C VAL A 267 -9.53 3.33 3.83
N GLY A 268 -8.74 2.96 2.82
CA GLY A 268 -7.31 2.71 2.97
C GLY A 268 -6.56 3.87 3.62
N GLU A 269 -6.76 5.09 3.12
CA GLU A 269 -6.27 6.32 3.74
C GLU A 269 -7.23 7.48 3.44
N VAL A 270 -7.66 8.17 4.49
CA VAL A 270 -8.52 9.35 4.39
C VAL A 270 -7.62 10.59 4.23
N ARG A 271 -7.69 11.21 3.06
CA ARG A 271 -6.83 12.33 2.64
C ARG A 271 -7.62 13.55 2.14
N GLY A 272 -8.91 13.42 1.93
CA GLY A 272 -9.72 14.41 1.24
C GLY A 272 -11.22 14.34 1.53
N PRO A 273 -12.05 14.79 0.57
CA PRO A 273 -13.49 14.93 0.74
C PRO A 273 -14.26 13.64 1.03
N GLU A 274 -13.69 12.47 0.74
CA GLU A 274 -14.26 11.17 1.08
C GLU A 274 -14.49 10.97 2.58
N VAL A 275 -13.83 11.76 3.44
CA VAL A 275 -14.05 11.75 4.89
C VAL A 275 -15.52 11.91 5.24
N VAL A 276 -16.25 12.74 4.50
CA VAL A 276 -17.66 13.02 4.77
C VAL A 276 -18.51 11.79 4.49
N ASP A 277 -18.30 11.17 3.33
CA ASP A 277 -19.05 9.98 2.93
C ASP A 277 -18.70 8.79 3.83
N LEU A 278 -17.45 8.69 4.31
CA LEU A 278 -17.05 7.71 5.33
C LEU A 278 -17.79 7.95 6.66
N LEU A 279 -17.77 9.17 7.20
CA LEU A 279 -18.44 9.45 8.48
C LEU A 279 -19.95 9.21 8.40
N ILE A 280 -20.59 9.56 7.27
CA ILE A 280 -22.00 9.24 7.03
C ILE A 280 -22.23 7.73 6.99
N ALA A 281 -21.36 6.97 6.32
CA ALA A 281 -21.45 5.50 6.27
C ALA A 281 -21.43 4.86 7.66
N LEU A 282 -20.49 5.31 8.51
CA LEU A 282 -20.34 4.83 9.88
C LEU A 282 -21.58 5.14 10.74
N ASN A 283 -22.28 6.23 10.47
CA ASN A 283 -23.55 6.59 11.14
C ASN A 283 -24.78 5.83 10.61
N THR A 284 -24.68 5.14 9.47
CA THR A 284 -25.83 4.56 8.75
C THR A 284 -25.84 3.03 8.75
N GLY A 285 -25.33 2.41 9.82
CA GLY A 285 -25.41 0.97 10.02
C GLY A 285 -24.25 0.15 9.43
N HIS A 286 -23.14 0.81 9.05
CA HIS A 286 -21.88 0.13 8.70
C HIS A 286 -20.96 0.04 9.91
N GLU A 287 -21.42 -0.69 10.92
CA GLU A 287 -20.67 -0.92 12.16
C GLU A 287 -19.30 -1.51 11.86
N GLY A 288 -18.31 -1.11 12.67
CA GLY A 288 -16.95 -1.64 12.54
C GLY A 288 -16.20 -1.15 11.30
N GLY A 289 -16.76 -0.20 10.55
CA GLY A 289 -16.05 0.48 9.47
C GLY A 289 -14.85 1.25 10.00
N CYS A 290 -13.80 1.33 9.18
CA CYS A 290 -12.52 1.84 9.64
C CYS A 290 -11.69 2.43 8.51
N GLY A 291 -10.60 3.10 8.85
CA GLY A 291 -9.64 3.56 7.87
C GLY A 291 -8.36 4.09 8.49
N THR A 292 -7.43 4.54 7.66
CA THR A 292 -6.22 5.22 8.14
C THR A 292 -6.29 6.72 7.92
N ILE A 293 -5.58 7.49 8.75
CA ILE A 293 -5.45 8.94 8.61
C ILE A 293 -4.04 9.38 9.03
N HIS A 294 -3.47 10.36 8.34
CA HIS A 294 -2.21 10.95 8.77
C HIS A 294 -2.44 11.96 9.91
N ALA A 295 -1.78 11.77 11.05
CA ALA A 295 -1.76 12.71 12.16
C ALA A 295 -0.46 12.54 12.97
N ASN A 296 0.01 13.62 13.58
CA ASN A 296 1.23 13.63 14.39
C ASN A 296 1.00 13.06 15.80
N SER A 297 -0.23 13.13 16.29
CA SER A 297 -0.67 12.54 17.55
C SER A 297 -2.13 12.09 17.45
N ALA A 298 -2.57 11.23 18.37
CA ALA A 298 -3.99 10.87 18.51
C ALA A 298 -4.87 12.09 18.84
N ALA A 299 -4.32 13.08 19.54
CA ALA A 299 -5.00 14.32 19.91
C ALA A 299 -5.23 15.26 18.70
N ASP A 300 -4.42 15.15 17.65
CA ASP A 300 -4.54 15.97 16.44
C ASP A 300 -5.59 15.44 15.45
N VAL A 301 -6.08 14.20 15.63
CA VAL A 301 -7.03 13.57 14.70
C VAL A 301 -8.32 14.37 14.50
N PRO A 302 -8.99 14.90 15.55
CA PRO A 302 -10.17 15.75 15.37
C PRO A 302 -9.91 16.98 14.50
N ALA A 303 -8.81 17.69 14.75
CA ALA A 303 -8.43 18.87 13.96
C ALA A 303 -8.15 18.50 12.49
N ARG A 304 -7.53 17.33 12.26
CA ARG A 304 -7.31 16.81 10.91
C ARG A 304 -8.62 16.49 10.19
N LEU A 305 -9.56 15.82 10.87
CA LEU A 305 -10.88 15.51 10.31
C LEU A 305 -11.67 16.78 10.01
N GLU A 306 -11.59 17.80 10.87
CA GLU A 306 -12.20 19.11 10.63
C GLU A 306 -11.64 19.76 9.36
N ALA A 307 -10.31 19.78 9.20
CA ALA A 307 -9.68 20.35 8.00
C ALA A 307 -10.10 19.63 6.71
N LEU A 308 -10.20 18.30 6.74
CA LEU A 308 -10.67 17.52 5.60
C LEU A 308 -12.17 17.74 5.34
N GLY A 309 -12.99 17.85 6.39
CA GLY A 309 -14.40 18.19 6.27
C GLY A 309 -14.63 19.58 5.67
N ALA A 310 -13.78 20.55 6.01
CA ALA A 310 -13.81 21.89 5.42
C ALA A 310 -13.51 21.85 3.91
N LEU A 311 -12.52 21.06 3.48
CA LEU A 311 -12.25 20.83 2.04
C LEU A 311 -13.44 20.18 1.31
N ALA A 312 -14.27 19.43 2.03
CA ALA A 312 -15.48 18.81 1.51
C ALA A 312 -16.72 19.74 1.52
N GLY A 313 -16.57 20.96 2.04
CA GLY A 313 -17.63 21.98 2.11
C GLY A 313 -18.57 21.87 3.31
N LEU A 314 -18.22 21.10 4.36
CA LEU A 314 -18.99 21.09 5.60
C LEU A 314 -18.65 22.28 6.50
N THR A 315 -19.66 22.79 7.22
CA THR A 315 -19.41 23.72 8.33
C THR A 315 -18.73 23.00 9.48
N ARG A 316 -18.06 23.77 10.34
CA ARG A 316 -17.39 23.24 11.54
C ARG A 316 -18.35 22.45 12.42
N GLU A 317 -19.54 22.98 12.65
CA GLU A 317 -20.57 22.35 13.47
C GLU A 317 -21.03 21.02 12.87
N ALA A 318 -21.22 20.99 11.54
CA ALA A 318 -21.63 19.78 10.84
C ALA A 318 -20.57 18.68 10.93
N ILE A 319 -19.28 19.00 10.68
CA ILE A 319 -18.22 18.00 10.77
C ILE A 319 -18.01 17.50 12.21
N HIS A 320 -18.08 18.39 13.21
CA HIS A 320 -17.97 17.99 14.62
C HIS A 320 -19.09 17.04 15.05
N SER A 321 -20.33 17.33 14.62
CA SER A 321 -21.47 16.43 14.85
C SER A 321 -21.26 15.07 14.20
N GLN A 322 -20.75 15.03 12.96
CA GLN A 322 -20.49 13.77 12.25
C GLN A 322 -19.40 12.95 12.94
N ILE A 323 -18.27 13.57 13.31
CA ILE A 323 -17.16 12.91 14.03
C ILE A 323 -17.67 12.27 15.32
N THR A 324 -18.38 13.04 16.14
CA THR A 324 -18.83 12.61 17.46
C THR A 324 -19.82 11.44 17.38
N SER A 325 -20.64 11.39 16.32
CA SER A 325 -21.61 10.31 16.11
C SER A 325 -20.97 9.06 15.49
N ALA A 326 -20.01 9.24 14.58
CA ALA A 326 -19.51 8.18 13.72
C ALA A 326 -18.33 7.41 14.32
N LEU A 327 -17.44 8.09 15.05
CA LEU A 327 -16.15 7.54 15.46
C LEU A 327 -16.08 7.30 16.95
N HIS A 328 -15.55 6.13 17.31
CA HIS A 328 -15.45 5.72 18.71
C HIS A 328 -14.01 5.74 19.19
N THR A 329 -13.09 5.20 18.40
CA THR A 329 -11.69 5.04 18.80
C THR A 329 -10.69 5.48 17.72
N VAL A 330 -9.49 5.83 18.17
CA VAL A 330 -8.30 6.06 17.34
C VAL A 330 -7.18 5.19 17.87
N ILE A 331 -6.60 4.36 17.01
CA ILE A 331 -5.35 3.64 17.30
C ILE A 331 -4.20 4.46 16.72
N HIS A 332 -3.25 4.89 17.53
CA HIS A 332 -2.15 5.76 17.11
C HIS A 332 -0.81 5.02 17.08
N LEU A 333 -0.11 5.14 15.95
CA LEU A 333 1.18 4.49 15.70
C LEU A 333 2.28 5.54 15.63
N THR A 334 3.40 5.23 16.27
CA THR A 334 4.59 6.06 16.24
C THR A 334 5.77 5.28 15.64
N ARG A 335 6.77 6.04 15.19
CA ARG A 335 8.08 5.51 14.83
C ARG A 335 9.10 6.13 15.79
N THR A 336 9.82 5.30 16.53
CA THR A 336 10.84 5.75 17.47
C THR A 336 12.02 6.37 16.70
N PRO A 337 12.89 7.16 17.39
CA PRO A 337 14.13 7.65 16.79
C PRO A 337 15.06 6.54 16.28
N THR A 338 14.99 5.35 16.89
CA THR A 338 15.71 4.14 16.44
C THR A 338 15.08 3.47 15.21
N GLY A 339 14.01 4.05 14.66
CA GLY A 339 13.32 3.59 13.46
C GLY A 339 12.27 2.50 13.71
N HIS A 340 12.10 2.07 14.97
CA HIS A 340 11.18 1.01 15.37
C HIS A 340 9.73 1.51 15.31
N ARG A 341 8.81 0.69 14.80
CA ARG A 341 7.39 1.03 14.60
C ARG A 341 6.57 0.37 15.70
N ARG A 342 5.70 1.12 16.37
CA ARG A 342 4.83 0.56 17.42
C ARG A 342 3.48 1.23 17.50
N ILE A 343 2.52 0.50 18.06
CA ILE A 343 1.27 1.09 18.57
C ILE A 343 1.63 1.83 19.86
N ALA A 344 1.34 3.12 19.91
CA ALA A 344 1.63 3.95 21.07
C ALA A 344 0.42 4.06 21.99
N GLU A 345 -0.74 4.38 21.45
CA GLU A 345 -1.93 4.70 22.24
C GLU A 345 -3.20 4.29 21.50
N ILE A 346 -4.26 3.99 22.27
CA ILE A 346 -5.64 3.92 21.78
C ILE A 346 -6.40 5.01 22.51
N HIS A 347 -7.02 5.92 21.76
CA HIS A 347 -7.86 6.98 22.31
C HIS A 347 -9.33 6.72 22.01
N THR A 348 -10.22 7.29 22.82
CA THR A 348 -11.66 7.41 22.53
C THR A 348 -12.02 8.86 22.20
N PHE A 349 -13.00 9.06 21.32
CA PHE A 349 -13.56 10.39 21.07
C PHE A 349 -14.51 10.80 22.19
N THR A 350 -14.44 12.08 22.59
CA THR A 350 -15.35 12.69 23.56
C THR A 350 -15.99 13.94 22.95
N PRO A 351 -17.33 14.08 23.02
CA PRO A 351 -18.00 15.30 22.63
C PRO A 351 -17.48 16.51 23.42
N ASN A 352 -17.29 17.64 22.75
CA ASN A 352 -17.03 18.92 23.40
C ASN A 352 -18.14 19.92 23.04
N PRO A 353 -19.05 20.26 23.96
CA PRO A 353 -20.16 21.17 23.66
C PRO A 353 -19.72 22.58 23.23
N ASN A 354 -18.49 22.98 23.59
CA ASN A 354 -17.97 24.34 23.40
C ASN A 354 -16.83 24.41 22.37
N GLY A 355 -16.59 23.34 21.59
CA GLY A 355 -15.46 23.30 20.68
C GLY A 355 -15.38 22.01 19.85
N PRO A 356 -14.24 21.77 19.17
CA PRO A 356 -14.06 20.52 18.45
C PRO A 356 -14.07 19.33 19.41
N PRO A 357 -14.56 18.15 18.95
CA PRO A 357 -14.44 16.93 19.73
C PRO A 357 -12.97 16.67 20.06
N THR A 358 -12.73 16.12 21.24
CA THR A 358 -11.38 15.80 21.72
C THR A 358 -11.21 14.30 21.74
N THR A 359 -9.96 13.84 21.79
CA THR A 359 -9.67 12.43 22.06
C THR A 359 -8.97 12.29 23.41
N HIS A 360 -9.26 11.22 24.13
CA HIS A 360 -8.64 10.93 25.43
C HIS A 360 -8.04 9.54 25.43
N PRO A 361 -6.86 9.33 26.06
CA PRO A 361 -6.26 8.02 26.18
C PRO A 361 -7.22 7.03 26.83
N ALA A 362 -7.39 5.88 26.19
CA ALA A 362 -8.04 4.69 26.72
C ALA A 362 -7.00 3.63 27.06
N VAL A 363 -5.96 3.50 26.23
CA VAL A 363 -4.80 2.64 26.46
C VAL A 363 -3.53 3.36 26.07
N THR A 364 -2.51 3.30 26.91
CA THR A 364 -1.13 3.74 26.58
C THR A 364 -0.21 2.53 26.62
N PHE A 365 0.52 2.28 25.54
CA PHE A 365 1.54 1.24 25.45
C PHE A 365 2.91 1.85 25.68
N HIS A 366 3.64 1.34 26.67
CA HIS A 366 4.93 1.86 27.09
C HIS A 366 6.09 1.18 26.33
N PRO A 367 7.28 1.81 26.26
CA PRO A 367 8.44 1.22 25.61
C PRO A 367 8.98 -0.07 26.24
N ASP A 368 8.60 -0.37 27.48
CA ASP A 368 9.01 -1.54 28.26
C ASP A 368 8.03 -2.72 28.14
N ASP A 369 7.20 -2.72 27.09
CA ASP A 369 6.13 -3.69 26.82
C ASP A 369 5.03 -3.76 27.90
N THR A 370 4.99 -2.80 28.83
CA THR A 370 3.85 -2.62 29.73
C THR A 370 2.76 -1.76 29.08
N LEU A 371 1.56 -1.75 29.67
CA LEU A 371 0.48 -0.86 29.24
C LEU A 371 -0.26 -0.27 30.43
N THR A 372 -0.84 0.91 30.22
CA THR A 372 -1.77 1.54 31.17
C THR A 372 -3.16 1.58 30.56
N LEU A 373 -4.14 1.03 31.27
CA LEU A 373 -5.56 1.18 30.96
C LEU A 373 -6.10 2.43 31.66
N HIS A 374 -6.73 3.30 30.89
CA HIS A 374 -7.39 4.50 31.38
C HIS A 374 -8.89 4.26 31.52
N PRO A 375 -9.65 5.10 32.25
CA PRO A 375 -11.08 4.92 32.46
C PRO A 375 -11.87 4.62 31.18
N PRO A 376 -11.64 5.26 30.01
CA PRO A 376 -12.41 4.97 28.79
C PRO A 376 -12.20 3.57 28.18
N ALA A 377 -11.23 2.77 28.64
CA ALA A 377 -10.95 1.44 28.09
C ALA A 377 -12.15 0.48 28.16
N HIS A 378 -13.00 0.61 29.18
CA HIS A 378 -14.19 -0.24 29.36
C HIS A 378 -15.19 -0.16 28.20
N LEU A 379 -15.09 0.86 27.34
CA LEU A 379 -15.96 1.01 26.18
C LEU A 379 -15.74 -0.07 25.12
N PHE A 380 -14.55 -0.70 25.11
CA PHE A 380 -14.19 -1.66 24.07
C PHE A 380 -13.34 -2.83 24.52
N THR A 381 -12.84 -2.86 25.76
CA THR A 381 -12.15 -4.05 26.29
C THR A 381 -12.77 -4.53 27.59
N LYS A 382 -12.79 -5.86 27.76
CA LYS A 382 -13.25 -6.53 28.99
C LYS A 382 -12.17 -6.58 30.07
N LEU A 383 -10.94 -6.17 29.75
CA LEU A 383 -9.84 -6.10 30.71
C LEU A 383 -10.13 -5.00 31.74
N SER A 384 -10.06 -5.35 33.03
CA SER A 384 -10.26 -4.37 34.10
C SER A 384 -9.01 -3.50 34.28
N THR A 385 -9.22 -2.22 34.60
CA THR A 385 -8.14 -1.27 34.95
C THR A 385 -7.32 -1.71 36.16
N THR A 386 -7.84 -2.64 36.98
CA THR A 386 -7.19 -3.21 38.16
C THR A 386 -6.22 -4.37 37.86
N ALA A 387 -6.19 -4.92 36.64
CA ALA A 387 -5.45 -6.15 36.33
C ALA A 387 -4.03 -5.94 35.76
N VAL A 388 -3.60 -4.70 35.48
CA VAL A 388 -2.37 -4.43 34.70
C VAL A 388 -1.26 -3.73 35.51
N GLY A 389 -1.26 -3.89 36.84
CA GLY A 389 -0.33 -3.18 37.72
C GLY A 389 0.27 -4.01 38.85
N ALA A 390 0.28 -5.34 38.74
CA ALA A 390 0.88 -6.21 39.75
C ALA A 390 1.76 -7.28 39.11
N GLU A 391 3.01 -6.91 38.84
CA GLU A 391 4.18 -7.75 39.14
C GLU A 391 5.20 -6.92 39.90
#